data_AF-A0A6H1RDE8-F1
#
_entry.id   AF-A0A6H1RDE8-F1
#
_cell.length_a   1.000
_cell.length_b   1.000
_cell.length_c   1.000
_cell.angle_alpha   90.00
_cell.angle_beta   90.00
_cell.angle_gamma   90.00
#
_symmetry.space_group_name_H-M   'P 1'
#
loop_
_entity.id
_entity.type
_entity.pdbx_description
1 polymer ?
#
loop_
_entity_poly.entity_id
_entity_poly.type
_entity_poly.pdbx_seq_one_letter_code
_entity_poly.pdbx_strand_id
1 'polypeptide(L)'
;MRSGVFSGTESSAIGREAINMNGIPDPDDPGRWLVRPWPTNASFCNVVRHFLNVYVWRLVQDTDVRRQLDYFSAYRAALENASTHELTCAADWQWREELLAWWRGAWTCSRRVFAASGR
;
A
#
# COMPACT_ATOMS: atom_id res chain seq x y z
N MET A 1 27.16 -22.96 -48.12
CA MET A 1 26.16 -24.02 -47.82
C MET A 1 26.24 -24.40 -46.34
N ARG A 2 25.31 -23.92 -45.52
CA ARG A 2 24.41 -24.70 -44.66
C ARG A 2 23.71 -23.74 -43.69
N SER A 3 22.46 -23.48 -44.02
CA SER A 3 21.45 -22.90 -43.15
C SER A 3 21.27 -23.77 -41.91
N GLY A 4 21.02 -23.11 -40.78
CA GLY A 4 20.55 -23.73 -39.54
C GLY A 4 19.68 -22.72 -38.82
N VAL A 5 18.44 -22.57 -39.28
CA VAL A 5 17.36 -21.88 -38.57
C VAL A 5 16.94 -22.79 -37.43
N PHE A 6 16.91 -22.27 -36.19
CA PHE A 6 16.12 -22.85 -35.12
C PHE A 6 15.34 -21.74 -34.42
N SER A 7 14.03 -21.74 -34.69
CA SER A 7 13.01 -20.95 -34.00
C SER A 7 12.64 -21.62 -32.67
N GLY A 8 12.21 -20.78 -31.72
CA GLY A 8 11.45 -21.15 -30.53
C GLY A 8 12.31 -21.39 -29.29
N THR A 9 11.93 -21.01 -28.08
CA THR A 9 10.72 -20.35 -27.57
C THR A 9 11.02 -20.08 -26.09
N GLU A 10 10.53 -18.95 -25.59
CA GLU A 10 10.08 -18.77 -24.19
C GLU A 10 11.05 -19.09 -23.04
N SER A 11 11.54 -18.06 -22.34
CA SER A 11 11.28 -17.96 -20.90
C SER A 11 11.81 -16.70 -20.26
N SER A 12 10.98 -16.17 -19.36
CA SER A 12 11.32 -15.21 -18.31
C SER A 12 11.57 -13.77 -18.76
N ALA A 13 10.60 -13.21 -19.48
CA ALA A 13 10.09 -11.91 -19.05
C ALA A 13 9.35 -12.11 -17.72
N ILE A 14 10.09 -12.30 -16.62
CA ILE A 14 9.54 -12.01 -15.30
C ILE A 14 9.31 -10.51 -15.36
N GLY A 15 8.05 -10.12 -15.56
CA GLY A 15 7.62 -8.75 -15.54
C GLY A 15 8.20 -8.12 -14.30
N ARG A 16 9.22 -7.28 -14.49
CA ARG A 16 9.58 -6.26 -13.52
C ARG A 16 8.39 -5.31 -13.50
N GLU A 17 7.34 -5.70 -12.79
CA GLU A 17 6.32 -4.75 -12.35
C GLU A 17 7.11 -3.59 -11.76
N ALA A 18 6.97 -2.40 -12.34
CA ALA A 18 7.66 -1.24 -11.84
C ALA A 18 7.23 -1.06 -10.38
N ILE A 19 8.14 -1.38 -9.47
CA ILE A 19 7.88 -1.23 -8.05
C ILE A 19 7.91 0.27 -7.80
N ASN A 20 6.75 0.85 -7.50
CA ASN A 20 6.71 2.25 -7.09
C ASN A 20 7.40 2.33 -5.72
N MET A 21 8.44 3.15 -5.57
CA MET A 21 9.34 3.16 -4.39
C MET A 21 8.68 3.69 -3.09
N ASN A 22 7.36 3.57 -2.96
CA ASN A 22 6.56 4.20 -1.91
C ASN A 22 6.43 3.31 -0.67
N GLY A 23 7.29 2.29 -0.53
CA GLY A 23 7.32 1.45 0.66
C GLY A 23 7.91 2.22 1.85
N ILE A 24 7.48 1.86 3.06
CA ILE A 24 8.04 2.42 4.30
C ILE A 24 8.90 1.34 4.97
N PRO A 25 10.21 1.58 5.13
CA PRO A 25 11.06 0.69 5.91
C PRO A 25 10.62 0.72 7.37
N ASP A 26 10.78 -0.41 8.05
CA ASP A 26 10.45 -0.51 9.46
C ASP A 26 11.46 0.34 10.28
N PRO A 27 10.99 1.35 11.03
CA PRO A 27 11.89 2.24 11.77
C PRO A 27 12.63 1.51 12.91
N ASP A 28 12.13 0.35 13.34
CA ASP A 28 12.70 -0.42 14.46
C ASP A 28 13.44 -1.68 14.00
N ASP A 29 13.30 -2.08 12.74
CA ASP A 29 14.03 -3.20 12.13
C ASP A 29 14.53 -2.82 10.72
N PRO A 30 15.75 -2.29 10.60
CA PRO A 30 16.28 -1.72 9.34
C PRO A 30 16.51 -2.74 8.19
N GLY A 31 16.14 -4.02 8.35
CA GLY A 31 16.07 -5.00 7.26
C GLY A 31 14.66 -5.33 6.80
N ARG A 32 13.63 -4.76 7.44
CA ARG A 32 12.22 -5.08 7.20
C ARG A 32 11.46 -3.89 6.63
N TRP A 33 10.36 -4.23 5.98
CA TRP A 33 9.38 -3.26 5.50
C TRP A 33 8.21 -3.24 6.47
N LEU A 34 7.90 -2.05 6.99
CA LEU A 34 6.64 -1.79 7.66
C LEU A 34 5.49 -1.88 6.64
N VAL A 35 5.70 -1.24 5.49
CA VAL A 35 4.83 -1.35 4.31
C VAL A 35 5.71 -1.62 3.11
N ARG A 36 5.49 -2.76 2.44
CA ARG A 36 6.25 -3.08 1.23
C ARG A 36 5.90 -2.07 0.12
N PRO A 37 6.86 -1.72 -0.75
CA PRO A 37 6.57 -0.98 -1.96
C PRO A 37 5.44 -1.61 -2.77
N TRP A 38 4.53 -0.78 -3.29
CA TRP A 38 3.38 -1.25 -4.04
C TRP A 38 3.73 -1.44 -5.52
N PRO A 39 3.23 -2.50 -6.18
CA PRO A 39 3.25 -2.59 -7.63
C PRO A 39 2.54 -1.37 -8.25
N THR A 40 3.04 -0.83 -9.36
CA THR A 40 2.39 0.30 -10.06
C THR A 40 0.95 0.01 -10.53
N ASN A 41 0.59 -1.26 -10.68
CA ASN A 41 -0.74 -1.73 -11.06
C ASN A 41 -1.61 -2.15 -9.87
N ALA A 42 -1.18 -1.86 -8.62
CA ALA A 42 -1.97 -2.19 -7.45
C ALA A 42 -3.36 -1.53 -7.51
N SER A 43 -4.39 -2.36 -7.48
CA SER A 43 -5.78 -1.91 -7.45
C SER A 43 -6.16 -1.40 -6.07
N PHE A 44 -7.14 -0.50 -6.01
CA PHE A 44 -7.64 0.09 -4.77
C PHE A 44 -8.05 -0.99 -3.74
N CYS A 45 -8.84 -1.98 -4.16
CA CYS A 45 -9.27 -3.10 -3.34
C CYS A 45 -8.11 -4.00 -2.90
N ASN A 46 -7.06 -4.17 -3.72
CA ASN A 46 -5.86 -4.89 -3.30
C ASN A 46 -5.13 -4.15 -2.16
N VAL A 47 -5.01 -2.83 -2.24
CA VAL A 47 -4.43 -2.00 -1.18
C VAL A 47 -5.28 -2.07 0.10
N VAL A 48 -6.61 -1.94 -0.01
CA VAL A 48 -7.53 -2.06 1.14
C VAL A 48 -7.46 -3.45 1.78
N ARG A 49 -7.47 -4.52 0.98
CA ARG A 49 -7.38 -5.90 1.52
C ARG A 49 -6.08 -6.13 2.27
N HIS A 50 -4.97 -5.63 1.74
CA HIS A 50 -3.68 -5.72 2.39
C HIS A 50 -3.64 -4.87 3.67
N PHE A 51 -4.31 -3.71 3.70
CA PHE A 51 -4.47 -2.92 4.93
C PHE A 51 -5.16 -3.73 6.02
N LEU A 52 -6.33 -4.29 5.72
CA LEU A 52 -7.12 -5.03 6.70
C LEU A 52 -6.36 -6.24 7.24
N ASN A 53 -5.64 -6.95 6.36
CA ASN A 53 -4.83 -8.09 6.76
C ASN A 53 -3.69 -7.66 7.71
N VAL A 54 -2.84 -6.71 7.30
CA VAL A 54 -1.69 -6.32 8.13
C VAL A 54 -2.10 -5.57 9.40
N TYR A 55 -3.12 -4.73 9.34
CA TYR A 55 -3.63 -4.01 10.50
C TYR A 55 -4.07 -4.98 11.60
N VAL A 56 -4.92 -5.96 11.25
CA VAL A 56 -5.47 -6.94 12.20
C VAL A 56 -4.37 -7.80 12.82
N TRP A 57 -3.41 -8.27 12.03
CA TRP A 57 -2.43 -9.26 12.50
C TRP A 57 -1.16 -8.67 13.12
N ARG A 58 -0.83 -7.41 12.82
CA ARG A 58 0.47 -6.83 13.19
C ARG A 58 0.35 -5.52 13.96
N LEU A 59 -0.54 -4.63 13.54
CA LEU A 59 -0.56 -3.27 14.07
C LEU A 59 -1.48 -3.09 15.28
N VAL A 60 -2.54 -3.88 15.39
CA VAL A 60 -3.49 -3.81 16.53
C VAL A 60 -2.80 -4.09 17.88
N GLN A 61 -1.73 -4.88 17.89
CA GLN A 61 -0.95 -5.20 19.08
C GLN A 61 0.27 -4.31 19.26
N ASP A 62 0.56 -3.43 18.29
CA ASP A 62 1.71 -2.55 18.31
C ASP A 62 1.42 -1.36 19.24
N THR A 63 2.35 -1.05 20.15
CA THR A 63 2.24 0.11 21.05
C THR A 63 3.10 1.28 20.59
N ASP A 64 3.93 1.10 19.55
CA ASP A 64 4.75 2.17 18.99
C ASP A 64 3.89 3.09 18.12
N VAL A 65 3.64 4.27 18.69
CA VAL A 65 2.85 5.33 18.06
C VAL A 65 3.48 5.83 16.76
N ARG A 66 4.81 5.96 16.68
CA ARG A 66 5.49 6.47 15.49
C ARG A 66 5.32 5.47 14.35
N ARG A 67 5.49 4.19 14.65
CA ARG A 67 5.29 3.10 13.69
C ARG A 67 3.85 3.03 13.20
N GLN A 68 2.87 3.21 14.10
CA GLN A 68 1.46 3.30 13.69
C GLN A 68 1.20 4.48 12.75
N LEU A 69 1.75 5.66 13.07
CA LEU A 69 1.60 6.86 12.23
C LEU A 69 2.23 6.68 10.85
N ASP A 70 3.45 6.15 10.78
CA ASP A 70 4.13 5.90 9.52
C ASP A 70 3.36 4.89 8.67
N TYR A 71 2.87 3.80 9.28
CA TYR A 71 2.01 2.83 8.61
C TYR A 71 0.76 3.48 8.01
N PHE A 72 0.01 4.24 8.81
CA PHE A 72 -1.21 4.91 8.35
C PHE A 72 -0.94 5.95 7.25
N SER A 73 0.16 6.69 7.34
CA SER A 73 0.58 7.65 6.31
C SER A 73 0.90 6.95 4.97
N ALA A 74 1.63 5.85 5.00
CA ALA A 74 1.91 5.04 3.81
C ALA A 74 0.64 4.55 3.14
N TYR A 75 -0.29 3.98 3.92
CA TYR A 75 -1.51 3.41 3.38
C TYR A 75 -2.41 4.47 2.76
N ARG A 76 -2.51 5.66 3.35
CA ARG A 76 -3.23 6.77 2.74
C ARG A 76 -2.63 7.12 1.38
N ALA A 77 -1.32 7.30 1.31
CA ALA A 77 -0.65 7.62 0.05
C ALA A 77 -0.84 6.52 -1.01
N ALA A 78 -0.83 5.25 -0.59
CA ALA A 78 -1.10 4.12 -1.48
C ALA A 78 -2.54 4.14 -2.01
N LEU A 79 -3.54 4.36 -1.15
CA LEU A 79 -4.96 4.42 -1.54
C LEU A 79 -5.27 5.60 -2.47
N GLU A 80 -4.62 6.74 -2.27
CA GLU A 80 -4.79 7.93 -3.11
C GLU A 80 -4.24 7.72 -4.53
N ASN A 81 -3.18 6.92 -4.68
CA ASN A 81 -2.53 6.63 -5.98
C ASN A 81 -2.95 5.30 -6.61
N ALA A 82 -3.71 4.46 -5.92
CA ALA A 82 -4.09 3.15 -6.41
C ALA A 82 -5.01 3.23 -7.64
N SER A 83 -4.89 2.24 -8.53
CA SER A 83 -5.76 2.14 -9.69
C SER A 83 -7.19 1.84 -9.27
N THR A 84 -8.15 2.57 -9.85
CA THR A 84 -9.60 2.43 -9.57
C THR A 84 -10.34 1.69 -10.68
N HIS A 85 -9.64 1.00 -11.58
CA HIS A 85 -10.24 0.34 -12.75
C HIS A 85 -11.31 -0.71 -12.40
N GLU A 86 -11.26 -1.27 -11.18
CA GLU A 86 -12.21 -2.26 -10.67
C GLU A 86 -13.48 -1.64 -10.06
N LEU A 87 -13.52 -0.31 -9.87
CA LEU A 87 -14.68 0.41 -9.32
C LEU A 87 -15.65 0.70 -10.46
N THR A 88 -16.74 -0.07 -10.54
CA THR A 88 -17.61 -0.09 -11.72
C THR A 88 -18.98 0.52 -11.47
N CYS A 89 -19.42 0.59 -10.21
CA CYS A 89 -20.73 1.11 -9.85
C CYS A 89 -20.64 2.31 -8.89
N ALA A 90 -21.75 3.06 -8.78
CA ALA A 90 -21.81 4.24 -7.91
C ALA A 90 -21.52 3.90 -6.43
N ALA A 91 -21.91 2.71 -5.98
CA ALA A 91 -21.64 2.25 -4.62
C ALA A 91 -20.13 2.06 -4.35
N ASP A 92 -19.37 1.55 -5.33
CA ASP A 92 -17.91 1.38 -5.20
C ASP A 92 -17.19 2.72 -5.06
N TRP A 93 -17.63 3.71 -5.83
CA TRP A 93 -17.09 5.07 -5.80
C TRP A 93 -17.43 5.79 -4.50
N GLN A 94 -18.69 5.69 -4.06
CA GLN A 94 -19.11 6.23 -2.77
C GLN A 94 -18.31 5.60 -1.62
N TRP A 95 -18.17 4.27 -1.61
CA TRP A 95 -17.37 3.57 -0.61
C TRP A 95 -15.91 4.04 -0.58
N ARG A 96 -15.29 4.22 -1.75
CA ARG A 96 -13.93 4.78 -1.84
C ARG A 96 -13.84 6.18 -1.23
N GLU A 97 -14.80 7.06 -1.54
CA GLU A 97 -14.82 8.44 -1.02
C GLU A 97 -15.00 8.46 0.50
N GLU A 98 -15.93 7.66 1.03
CA GLU A 98 -16.14 7.50 2.47
C GLU A 98 -14.89 6.98 3.17
N LEU A 99 -14.22 5.98 2.58
CA LEU A 99 -12.97 5.43 3.11
C LEU A 99 -11.88 6.51 3.15
N LEU A 100 -11.66 7.24 2.06
CA LEU A 100 -10.67 8.32 2.02
C LEU A 100 -11.02 9.47 2.99
N ALA A 101 -12.30 9.80 3.14
CA ALA A 101 -12.77 10.79 4.10
C ALA A 101 -12.51 10.34 5.55
N TRP A 102 -12.80 9.07 5.87
CA TRP A 102 -12.48 8.48 7.16
C TRP A 102 -10.98 8.55 7.45
N TRP A 103 -10.14 8.20 6.48
CA TRP A 103 -8.68 8.28 6.60
C TRP A 103 -8.17 9.70 6.90
N ARG A 104 -8.73 10.72 6.22
CA ARG A 104 -8.38 12.12 6.48
C ARG A 104 -8.84 12.57 7.87
N GLY A 105 -10.03 12.16 8.29
CA GLY A 105 -10.60 12.49 9.60
C GLY A 105 -9.85 11.83 10.76
N ALA A 106 -9.66 10.51 10.70
CA ALA A 106 -8.92 9.72 11.68
C ALA A 106 -7.48 10.23 11.85
N TRP A 107 -6.81 10.59 10.74
CA TRP A 107 -5.48 11.19 10.79
C TRP A 107 -5.47 12.56 11.48
N THR A 108 -6.46 13.41 11.22
CA THR A 108 -6.55 14.74 11.84
C THR A 108 -6.76 14.65 13.35
N CYS A 109 -7.62 13.71 13.81
CA CYS A 109 -7.80 13.45 15.24
C CYS A 109 -6.54 12.87 15.87
N SER A 110 -5.93 11.85 15.25
CA SER A 110 -4.71 11.21 15.74
C SER A 110 -3.58 12.23 15.86
N ARG A 111 -3.32 13.01 14.81
CA ARG A 111 -2.25 14.02 14.81
C ARG A 111 -2.48 15.14 15.83
N ARG A 112 -3.73 15.53 16.11
CA ARG A 112 -4.06 16.49 17.19
C ARG A 112 -3.82 15.90 18.58
N VAL A 113 -4.24 14.66 18.81
CA VAL A 113 -3.98 13.96 20.08
C VAL A 113 -2.47 13.81 20.30
N PHE A 114 -1.71 13.49 19.25
CA PHE A 114 -0.26 13.34 19.31
C PHE A 114 0.49 14.67 19.47
N ALA A 115 0.11 15.72 18.73
CA ALA A 115 0.69 17.06 18.93
C ALA A 115 0.43 17.60 20.36
N ALA A 116 -0.68 17.21 20.97
CA ALA A 116 -1.02 17.58 22.35
C ALA A 116 -0.31 16.73 23.42
N SER A 117 0.24 15.56 23.07
CA SER A 117 0.84 14.61 24.03
C SER A 117 2.37 14.61 24.07
N GLY A 118 3.03 15.60 23.44
CA GLY A 118 4.49 15.75 23.35
C GLY A 118 5.28 15.33 24.61
N ARG A 119 5.72 14.07 24.61
CA ARG A 119 6.74 13.50 25.48
C ARG A 119 7.73 12.75 24.60
#